data_AF-A0A1I6X875-F1
#
_entry.id   AF-A0A1I6X875-F1
#
_cell.length_a   1.000
_cell.length_b   1.000
_cell.length_c   1.000
_cell.angle_alpha   90.00
_cell.angle_beta   90.00
_cell.angle_gamma   90.00
#
_symmetry.space_group_name_H-M   'P 1'
#
loop_
_entity.id
_entity.type
_entity.pdbx_description
1 polymer ?
#
loop_
_entity_poly.entity_id
_entity_poly.type
_entity_poly.pdbx_seq_one_letter_code
_entity_poly.pdbx_strand_id
1 'polypeptide(L)'
;MKALLYGIVGYIYKIHERLLSLNDSYEFNFNDKQLHFLVIGILGMLMVFIVHGLFKYLAEHNHVMVISWIYVFTLLIVITFAIEIGQGISHTGTMDFEDIVFGMGGFLLFFAVFAVVRWVVKSLIKLLKDDRKYDD
;
A
#
# COMPACT_ATOMS: atom_id res chain seq x y z
N MET A 1 1.72 19.94 -1.91
CA MET A 1 0.92 18.71 -1.69
C MET A 1 -0.44 18.74 -2.38
N LYS A 2 -1.28 19.78 -2.19
CA LYS A 2 -2.61 19.89 -2.81
C LYS A 2 -2.64 19.66 -4.34
N ALA A 3 -1.67 20.21 -5.08
CA ALA A 3 -1.60 20.06 -6.54
C ALA A 3 -1.41 18.62 -7.02
N LEU A 4 -0.63 17.81 -6.31
CA LEU A 4 -0.41 16.39 -6.64
C LEU A 4 -1.69 15.58 -6.40
N LEU A 5 -2.36 15.84 -5.27
CA LEU A 5 -3.63 15.22 -4.92
C LEU A 5 -4.72 15.56 -5.95
N TYR A 6 -4.90 16.85 -6.27
CA TYR A 6 -5.87 17.28 -7.29
C TYR A 6 -5.53 16.71 -8.67
N GLY A 7 -4.25 16.54 -9.00
CA GLY A 7 -3.82 15.86 -10.21
C GLY A 7 -4.23 14.38 -10.27
N ILE A 8 -3.99 13.63 -9.19
CA ILE A 8 -4.35 12.21 -9.09
C ILE A 8 -5.87 12.04 -9.12
N VAL A 9 -6.61 12.81 -8.31
CA VAL A 9 -8.08 12.78 -8.27
C VAL A 9 -8.67 13.16 -9.63
N GLY A 10 -8.14 14.19 -10.29
CA GLY A 10 -8.56 14.58 -11.63
C GLY A 10 -8.27 13.51 -12.69
N TYR A 11 -7.20 12.75 -12.54
CA TYR A 11 -6.90 11.63 -13.43
C TYR A 11 -7.87 10.46 -13.24
N ILE A 12 -8.18 10.10 -11.99
CA ILE A 12 -9.18 9.07 -11.66
C ILE A 12 -10.55 9.47 -12.20
N TYR A 13 -10.94 10.73 -12.02
CA TYR A 13 -12.19 11.29 -12.57
C TYR A 13 -12.28 11.11 -14.09
N LYS A 14 -11.21 11.43 -14.84
CA LYS A 14 -11.19 11.27 -16.31
C LYS A 14 -11.32 9.80 -16.73
N ILE A 15 -10.71 8.87 -16.00
CA ILE A 15 -10.87 7.44 -16.29
C ILE A 15 -12.32 7.02 -16.06
N HIS A 16 -12.93 7.46 -14.95
CA HIS A 16 -14.31 7.16 -14.62
C HIS A 16 -15.29 7.67 -15.69
N GLU A 17 -15.16 8.93 -16.13
CA GLU A 17 -15.95 9.47 -17.24
C GLU A 17 -15.74 8.70 -18.53
N ARG A 18 -14.51 8.31 -18.84
CA ARG A 18 -14.22 7.56 -20.06
C ARG A 18 -14.89 6.18 -20.05
N LEU A 19 -14.89 5.48 -18.91
CA LEU A 19 -15.57 4.20 -18.77
C LEU A 19 -17.09 4.33 -18.92
N LEU A 20 -17.70 5.37 -18.35
CA LEU A 20 -19.12 5.69 -18.56
C LEU A 20 -19.41 5.96 -20.03
N SER A 21 -18.62 6.82 -20.68
CA SER A 21 -18.82 7.14 -22.10
C SER A 21 -18.71 5.90 -23.01
N LEU A 22 -17.82 4.95 -22.65
CA LEU A 22 -17.70 3.69 -23.37
C LEU A 22 -18.93 2.81 -23.16
N ASN A 23 -19.41 2.66 -21.93
CA ASN A 23 -20.64 1.93 -21.61
C ASN A 23 -21.84 2.43 -22.41
N ASP A 24 -21.98 3.76 -22.52
CA ASP A 24 -23.09 4.40 -23.21
C ASP A 24 -22.93 4.28 -24.74
N SER A 25 -21.69 4.38 -25.27
CA SER A 25 -21.41 4.30 -26.72
C SER A 25 -21.56 2.90 -27.32
N TYR A 26 -21.39 1.84 -26.52
CA TYR A 26 -21.53 0.45 -26.97
C TYR A 26 -22.91 -0.15 -26.63
N GLU A 27 -23.89 0.67 -26.24
CA GLU A 27 -25.26 0.27 -25.87
C GLU A 27 -25.36 -0.79 -24.76
N PHE A 28 -24.31 -0.97 -23.96
CA PHE A 28 -24.31 -1.96 -22.86
C PHE A 28 -25.32 -1.60 -21.77
N ASN A 29 -25.67 -0.32 -21.62
CA ASN A 29 -26.69 0.21 -20.70
C ASN A 29 -26.51 -0.26 -19.23
N PHE A 30 -25.29 -0.55 -18.77
CA PHE A 30 -25.06 -0.90 -17.37
C PHE A 30 -25.33 0.30 -16.47
N ASN A 31 -26.00 0.06 -15.34
CA ASN A 31 -26.06 1.07 -14.29
C ASN A 31 -24.70 1.15 -13.55
N ASP A 32 -24.49 2.26 -12.85
CA ASP A 32 -23.26 2.54 -12.11
C ASP A 32 -22.80 1.38 -11.19
N LYS A 33 -23.74 0.69 -10.52
CA LYS A 33 -23.43 -0.45 -9.64
C LYS A 33 -22.97 -1.68 -10.42
N GLN A 34 -23.59 -1.97 -11.57
CA GLN A 34 -23.21 -3.08 -12.43
C GLN A 34 -21.85 -2.85 -13.08
N LEU A 35 -21.59 -1.62 -13.51
CA LEU A 35 -20.29 -1.24 -14.05
C LEU A 35 -19.19 -1.34 -12.97
N HIS A 36 -19.45 -0.84 -11.76
CA HIS A 36 -18.54 -1.01 -10.63
C HIS A 36 -18.28 -2.48 -10.29
N PHE A 37 -19.32 -3.32 -10.25
CA PHE A 37 -19.15 -4.75 -10.00
C PHE A 37 -18.18 -5.40 -11.00
N LEU A 38 -18.36 -5.12 -12.30
CA LEU A 38 -17.52 -5.68 -13.35
C LEU A 38 -16.09 -5.12 -13.30
N VAL A 39 -15.95 -3.80 -13.22
CA VAL A 39 -14.64 -3.13 -13.22
C VAL A 39 -13.82 -3.53 -12.00
N ILE A 40 -14.40 -3.49 -10.80
CA ILE A 40 -13.70 -3.89 -9.57
C ILE A 40 -13.42 -5.39 -9.57
N GLY A 41 -14.35 -6.23 -10.05
CA GLY A 41 -14.14 -7.66 -10.16
C GLY A 41 -12.96 -8.03 -11.08
N ILE A 42 -12.91 -7.46 -12.29
CA ILE A 42 -11.82 -7.69 -13.25
C ILE A 42 -10.50 -7.13 -12.71
N LEU A 43 -10.51 -5.88 -12.23
CA LEU A 43 -9.31 -5.23 -11.70
C LEU A 43 -8.76 -6.02 -10.50
N GLY A 44 -9.62 -6.50 -9.60
CA GLY A 44 -9.24 -7.33 -8.47
C GLY A 44 -8.55 -8.63 -8.91
N MET A 45 -9.12 -9.34 -9.89
CA MET A 45 -8.52 -10.56 -10.43
C MET A 45 -7.16 -10.30 -11.10
N LEU A 46 -7.04 -9.23 -11.88
CA LEU A 46 -5.76 -8.83 -12.49
C LEU A 46 -4.70 -8.52 -11.42
N MET A 47 -5.09 -7.79 -10.37
CA MET A 47 -4.22 -7.48 -9.25
C MET A 47 -3.75 -8.74 -8.53
N VAL A 48 -4.60 -9.76 -8.37
CA VAL A 48 -4.18 -11.05 -7.79
C VAL A 48 -3.04 -11.65 -8.59
N PHE A 49 -3.12 -11.73 -9.91
CA PHE A 49 -2.05 -12.32 -10.73
C PHE A 49 -0.73 -11.55 -10.60
N ILE A 50 -0.80 -10.21 -10.62
CA ILE A 50 0.39 -9.35 -10.51
C ILE A 50 1.01 -9.46 -9.12
N VAL A 51 0.21 -9.27 -8.06
CA VAL A 51 0.69 -9.26 -6.67
C VAL A 51 1.15 -10.64 -6.26
N HIS A 52 0.43 -11.71 -6.63
CA HIS A 52 0.85 -13.08 -6.36
C HIS A 52 2.19 -13.40 -7.02
N GLY A 53 2.37 -13.04 -8.30
CA GLY A 53 3.64 -13.24 -9.00
C GLY A 53 4.79 -12.50 -8.31
N LEU A 54 4.58 -11.23 -7.96
CA LEU A 54 5.57 -10.42 -7.23
C LEU A 54 5.92 -11.02 -5.87
N PHE A 55 4.92 -11.43 -5.08
CA PHE A 55 5.14 -11.99 -3.74
C PHE A 55 5.80 -13.35 -3.80
N LYS A 56 5.42 -14.19 -4.76
CA LYS A 56 6.10 -15.46 -5.01
C LYS A 56 7.58 -15.24 -5.33
N TYR A 57 7.88 -14.32 -6.25
CA TYR A 57 9.26 -13.95 -6.58
C TYR A 57 10.05 -13.49 -5.35
N LEU A 58 9.48 -12.58 -4.55
CA LEU A 58 10.12 -12.10 -3.31
C LEU A 58 10.35 -13.21 -2.29
N ALA A 59 9.39 -14.13 -2.15
CA ALA A 59 9.49 -15.24 -1.21
C ALA A 59 10.59 -16.23 -1.62
N GLU A 60 10.67 -16.57 -2.91
CA GLU A 60 11.71 -17.43 -3.48
C GLU A 60 13.13 -16.85 -3.28
N HIS A 61 13.27 -15.52 -3.24
CA HIS A 61 14.55 -14.84 -3.00
C HIS A 61 14.80 -14.48 -1.51
N ASN A 62 14.10 -15.14 -0.58
CA ASN A 62 14.23 -14.93 0.88
C ASN A 62 13.90 -13.50 1.36
N HIS A 63 13.10 -12.74 0.59
CA HIS A 63 12.65 -11.39 0.93
C HIS A 63 11.30 -11.36 1.66
N VAL A 64 10.98 -12.38 2.45
CA VAL A 64 9.70 -12.50 3.20
C VAL A 64 9.42 -11.26 4.06
N MET A 65 10.45 -10.66 4.67
CA MET A 65 10.29 -9.41 5.44
C MET A 65 9.75 -8.24 4.59
N VAL A 66 10.13 -8.17 3.31
CA VAL A 66 9.65 -7.14 2.38
C VAL A 66 8.17 -7.36 2.08
N ILE A 67 7.75 -8.61 1.92
CA ILE A 67 6.33 -8.96 1.73
C ILE A 67 5.51 -8.50 2.94
N SER A 68 5.95 -8.84 4.16
CA SER A 68 5.29 -8.39 5.38
C SER A 68 5.26 -6.87 5.50
N TRP A 69 6.36 -6.20 5.14
CA TRP A 69 6.43 -4.75 5.16
C TRP A 69 5.44 -4.10 4.18
N ILE A 70 5.38 -4.58 2.93
CA ILE A 70 4.43 -4.09 1.92
C ILE A 70 2.99 -4.26 2.43
N TYR A 71 2.66 -5.45 2.94
CA TYR A 71 1.32 -5.72 3.47
C TYR A 71 0.95 -4.77 4.60
N VAL A 72 1.81 -4.63 5.62
CA VAL A 72 1.56 -3.71 6.74
C VAL A 72 1.47 -2.27 6.26
N PHE A 73 2.37 -1.83 5.38
CA PHE A 73 2.35 -0.48 4.82
C PHE A 73 1.02 -0.18 4.10
N THR A 74 0.55 -1.09 3.24
CA THR A 74 -0.74 -0.93 2.55
C THR A 74 -1.92 -0.90 3.52
N LEU A 75 -1.89 -1.73 4.56
CA LEU A 75 -2.94 -1.78 5.58
C LEU A 75 -2.98 -0.48 6.40
N LEU A 76 -1.82 0.06 6.77
CA LEU A 76 -1.72 1.33 7.49
C LEU A 76 -2.26 2.50 6.67
N ILE A 77 -2.03 2.54 5.35
CA ILE A 77 -2.66 3.54 4.48
C ILE A 77 -4.20 3.44 4.58
N VAL A 78 -4.76 2.24 4.41
CA VAL A 78 -6.22 2.05 4.47
C VAL A 78 -6.78 2.45 5.85
N ILE A 79 -6.10 2.06 6.94
CA ILE A 79 -6.53 2.37 8.31
C ILE A 79 -6.46 3.88 8.59
N THR A 80 -5.35 4.55 8.24
CA THR A 80 -5.19 6.00 8.47
C THR A 80 -6.24 6.79 7.70
N PHE A 81 -6.49 6.47 6.43
CA PHE A 81 -7.60 7.07 5.68
C PHE A 81 -8.97 6.81 6.33
N ALA A 82 -9.23 5.58 6.79
CA ALA A 82 -10.50 5.24 7.43
C ALA A 82 -10.72 6.03 8.74
N ILE A 83 -9.66 6.24 9.52
CA ILE A 83 -9.70 7.03 10.76
C ILE A 83 -10.02 8.49 10.43
N GLU A 84 -9.30 9.11 9.49
CA GLU A 84 -9.50 10.52 9.10
C GLU A 84 -10.90 10.77 8.54
N ILE A 85 -11.39 9.88 7.66
CA ILE A 85 -12.76 9.95 7.14
C ILE A 85 -13.77 9.79 8.29
N GLY A 86 -13.53 8.86 9.22
CA GLY A 86 -14.35 8.65 10.40
C GLY A 86 -14.42 9.88 11.30
N GLN A 87 -13.30 10.56 11.52
CA GLN A 87 -13.24 11.83 12.26
C GLN A 87 -14.00 12.95 11.53
N GLY A 88 -13.82 13.07 10.23
CA GLY A 88 -14.53 14.04 9.39
C GLY A 88 -16.06 13.86 9.41
N ILE A 89 -16.55 12.61 9.38
CA ILE A 89 -17.98 12.32 9.44
C ILE A 89 -18.53 12.48 10.87
N SER A 90 -17.79 12.04 11.89
CA SER A 90 -18.24 12.08 13.28
C SER A 90 -18.14 13.46 13.94
N HIS A 91 -17.51 14.44 13.28
CA HIS A 91 -17.25 15.77 13.81
C HIS A 91 -16.46 15.77 15.13
N THR A 92 -15.74 14.67 15.42
CA THR A 92 -14.88 14.54 16.61
C THR A 92 -13.49 15.15 16.40
N GLY A 93 -13.14 15.46 15.16
CA GLY A 93 -11.92 16.13 14.73
C GLY A 93 -12.06 16.68 13.31
N THR A 94 -11.04 17.40 12.82
CA THR A 94 -10.95 17.83 11.43
C THR A 94 -10.27 16.75 10.61
N MET A 95 -10.88 16.30 9.52
CA MET A 95 -10.22 15.39 8.58
C MET A 95 -8.99 16.10 8.00
N ASP A 96 -7.78 15.60 8.30
CA ASP A 96 -6.54 16.19 7.81
C ASP A 96 -5.67 15.17 7.07
N PHE A 97 -5.30 15.51 5.84
CA PHE A 97 -4.38 14.70 5.07
C PHE A 97 -2.97 14.70 5.69
N GLU A 98 -2.60 15.76 6.40
CA GLU A 98 -1.31 15.84 7.10
C GLU A 98 -1.19 14.74 8.15
N ASP A 99 -2.28 14.40 8.87
CA ASP A 99 -2.28 13.34 9.88
C ASP A 99 -2.02 11.96 9.26
N ILE A 100 -2.51 11.70 8.06
CA ILE A 100 -2.16 10.50 7.27
C ILE A 100 -0.67 10.50 6.94
N VAL A 101 -0.15 11.62 6.43
CA VAL A 101 1.26 11.74 6.04
C VAL A 101 2.18 11.57 7.25
N PHE A 102 1.85 12.17 8.39
CA PHE A 102 2.59 12.01 9.65
C PHE A 102 2.51 10.58 10.17
N GLY A 103 1.34 9.94 10.15
CA GLY A 103 1.17 8.54 10.56
C GLY A 103 2.04 7.59 9.71
N MET A 104 2.02 7.77 8.39
CA MET A 104 2.86 7.00 7.47
C MET A 104 4.36 7.31 7.65
N GLY A 105 4.71 8.58 7.87
CA GLY A 105 6.07 9.02 8.17
C GLY A 105 6.62 8.39 9.45
N GLY A 106 5.80 8.31 10.50
CA GLY A 106 6.14 7.62 11.75
C GLY A 106 6.47 6.15 11.51
N PHE A 107 5.62 5.43 10.77
CA PHE A 107 5.90 4.03 10.40
C PHE A 107 7.24 3.87 9.68
N LEU A 108 7.54 4.72 8.70
CA LEU A 108 8.80 4.69 7.96
C LEU A 108 10.01 4.92 8.88
N LEU A 109 9.93 5.91 9.78
CA LEU A 109 10.97 6.22 10.75
C LEU A 109 11.23 5.05 11.69
N PHE A 110 10.19 4.50 12.32
CA PHE A 110 10.32 3.37 13.24
C PHE A 110 10.82 2.11 12.54
N PHE A 111 10.39 1.87 11.29
CA PHE A 111 10.92 0.77 10.50
C PHE A 111 12.40 0.95 10.16
N ALA A 112 12.84 2.18 9.85
CA ALA A 112 14.26 2.47 9.62
C ALA A 112 15.10 2.19 10.87
N VAL A 113 14.62 2.59 12.06
CA VAL A 113 15.26 2.24 13.34
C VAL A 113 15.36 0.73 13.51
N PHE A 114 14.26 0.00 13.30
CA PHE A 114 14.25 -1.46 13.34
C PHE A 114 15.26 -2.08 12.36
N ALA A 115 15.35 -1.57 11.13
CA ALA A 115 16.27 -2.06 10.11
C ALA A 115 17.74 -1.88 10.54
N VAL A 116 18.08 -0.73 11.12
CA VAL A 116 19.43 -0.46 11.67
C VAL A 116 19.73 -1.41 12.83
N VAL A 117 18.81 -1.57 13.79
CA VAL A 117 19.00 -2.50 14.93
C VAL A 117 19.21 -3.93 14.43
N ARG A 118 18.38 -4.40 13.51
CA ARG A 118 18.51 -5.73 12.91
C ARG A 118 19.86 -5.92 12.21
N TRP A 119 20.34 -4.89 11.50
CA TRP A 119 21.63 -4.91 10.84
C TRP A 119 22.78 -5.00 11.86
N VAL A 120 22.77 -4.16 12.91
CA VAL A 120 23.78 -4.19 13.98
C VAL A 120 23.83 -5.56 14.66
N VAL A 121 22.67 -6.09 15.07
CA VAL A 121 22.58 -7.41 15.73
C VAL A 121 23.13 -8.52 14.84
N LYS A 122 22.77 -8.54 13.54
CA LYS A 122 23.31 -9.52 12.59
C LYS A 122 24.82 -9.39 12.43
N SER A 123 25.35 -8.17 12.36
CA SER A 123 26.78 -7.92 12.24
C SER A 123 27.54 -8.42 13.48
N LEU A 124 27.04 -8.13 14.68
CA LEU A 124 27.63 -8.61 15.95
C LEU A 124 27.64 -10.14 16.05
N ILE A 125 26.51 -10.79 15.71
CA ILE A 125 26.42 -12.27 15.72
C ILE A 125 27.41 -12.89 14.72
N LYS A 126 27.60 -12.25 13.55
CA LYS A 126 28.55 -12.73 12.55
C LYS A 126 29.98 -12.68 13.07
N LEU A 127 30.38 -11.59 13.74
CA LEU A 127 31.71 -11.46 14.34
C LEU A 127 31.95 -12.53 15.41
N LEU A 128 31.00 -12.72 16.34
CA LEU A 128 31.10 -13.74 17.40
C LEU A 128 31.11 -15.20 16.89
N LYS A 129 30.62 -15.46 15.68
CA LYS A 129 30.69 -16.78 15.04
C LYS A 129 31.99 -17.02 14.29
N ASP A 130 32.65 -15.96 13.82
CA ASP A 130 33.92 -16.07 13.10
C ASP A 130 35.06 -16.39 14.08
N ASP A 131 35.04 -15.79 15.27
CA ASP A 131 36.03 -16.07 16.33
C ASP A 131 35.99 -17.54 16.77
N ARG A 132 34.80 -18.15 16.90
CA ARG A 132 34.65 -19.56 17.28
C ARG A 132 35.06 -20.57 16.21
N LYS A 133 35.26 -20.14 14.96
CA LYS A 133 35.68 -21.03 13.87
C LYS A 133 37.21 -21.17 13.79
N TYR A 134 37.96 -20.36 14.54
CA TYR A 134 39.42 -20.41 14.61
C TYR A 134 39.95 -21.21 15.81
N ASP A 135 39.08 -21.57 16.75
CA ASP A 135 39.41 -22.30 17.99
C ASP A 135 39.11 -23.82 17.92
N ASP A 136 38.59 -24.34 16.81
CA ASP A 136 38.35 -25.77 16.51
C ASP A 136 39.27 -26.28 15.38
#